data_AF-A0A919JQE5-F1
#
_entry.id   AF-A0A919JQE5-F1
#
_cell.length_a   1.000
_cell.length_b   1.000
_cell.length_c   1.000
_cell.angle_alpha   90.00
_cell.angle_beta   90.00
_cell.angle_gamma   90.00
#
_symmetry.space_group_name_H-M   'P 1'
#
loop_
_entity.id
_entity.type
_entity.pdbx_description
1 polymer ?
#
loop_
_entity_poly.entity_id
_entity_poly.type
_entity_poly.pdbx_seq_one_letter_code
_entity_poly.pdbx_strand_id
1 'polypeptide(L)'
;MTVRESAFFGFVNPVDPRPEELQAWAYHPEAVPLDAMPSDWDLLIAGDVLAPTLFELAMDRQCPARRFALHCMYIYAADGVRPNATSQRKRRLKKYIERAEEVGDEPMATWAHNCRALMSRPELFEYEDWIEGGLVRHPRRLAAFGRR
;
A
#
# COMPACT_ATOMS: atom_id res chain seq x y z
N MET A 1 30.15 -15.23 -6.37
CA MET A 1 29.27 -14.07 -6.13
C MET A 1 29.25 -13.83 -4.64
N THR A 2 29.85 -12.74 -4.18
CA THR A 2 29.85 -12.35 -2.77
C THR A 2 28.47 -11.78 -2.44
N VAL A 3 27.63 -12.60 -1.80
CA VAL A 3 26.43 -12.12 -1.11
C VAL A 3 26.95 -11.23 0.01
N ARG A 4 26.92 -9.92 -0.19
CA ARG A 4 26.96 -9.01 0.96
C ARG A 4 25.66 -9.28 1.70
N GLU A 5 25.75 -9.98 2.82
CA GLU A 5 24.74 -9.91 3.86
C GLU A 5 24.53 -8.43 4.20
N SER A 6 23.51 -7.84 3.58
CA SER A 6 22.98 -6.55 3.99
C SER A 6 22.23 -6.80 5.29
N ALA A 7 22.96 -6.82 6.40
CA ALA A 7 22.38 -6.97 7.73
C ALA A 7 21.35 -5.85 7.93
N PHE A 8 20.06 -6.22 7.98
CA PHE A 8 19.03 -5.32 8.45
C PHE A 8 19.12 -5.26 9.97
N PHE A 9 19.56 -4.13 10.50
CA PHE A 9 19.74 -3.93 11.95
C PHE A 9 18.43 -3.60 12.68
N GLY A 10 17.28 -3.68 12.00
CA GLY A 10 16.00 -3.21 12.52
C GLY A 10 15.69 -1.77 12.11
N PHE A 11 14.50 -1.33 12.47
CA PHE A 11 14.10 0.07 12.39
C PHE A 11 14.72 0.87 13.53
N VAL A 12 15.29 2.05 13.25
CA VAL A 12 15.68 2.99 14.33
C VAL A 12 14.46 3.44 15.13
N ASN A 13 13.34 3.69 14.43
CA ASN A 13 12.04 3.91 15.03
C ASN A 13 10.96 3.17 14.20
N PRO A 14 10.35 2.09 14.70
CA PRO A 14 9.39 1.32 13.92
C PRO A 14 8.12 2.12 13.58
N VAL A 15 7.73 3.13 14.37
CA VAL A 15 6.52 3.93 14.07
C VAL A 15 6.77 5.10 13.12
N ASP A 16 8.03 5.37 12.77
CA ASP A 16 8.45 6.40 11.82
C ASP A 16 9.70 5.91 11.06
N PRO A 17 9.59 4.83 10.28
CA PRO A 17 10.73 4.25 9.60
C PRO A 17 11.13 5.12 8.41
N ARG A 18 12.42 5.13 8.08
CA ARG A 18 12.89 5.77 6.85
C ARG A 18 12.53 4.91 5.63
N PRO A 19 12.37 5.53 4.45
CA PRO A 19 12.18 4.81 3.18
C PRO A 19 13.16 3.65 2.97
N GLU A 20 14.44 3.86 3.27
CA GLU A 20 15.49 2.86 3.08
C GLU A 20 15.38 1.71 4.07
N GLU A 21 14.92 1.99 5.30
CA GLU A 21 14.71 0.96 6.34
C GLU A 21 13.50 0.11 5.99
N LEU A 22 12.41 0.72 5.53
CA LEU A 22 11.22 0.00 5.07
C LEU A 22 11.54 -0.89 3.87
N GLN A 23 12.34 -0.38 2.92
CA GLN A 23 12.80 -1.16 1.80
C GLN A 23 13.70 -2.31 2.26
N ALA A 24 14.69 -2.08 3.12
CA ALA A 24 15.56 -3.14 3.63
C ALA A 24 14.76 -4.23 4.37
N TRP A 25 13.84 -3.84 5.24
CA TRP A 25 12.93 -4.74 5.94
C TRP A 25 12.13 -5.61 4.96
N ALA A 26 11.58 -5.01 3.90
CA ALA A 26 10.68 -5.69 2.97
C ALA A 26 11.31 -6.89 2.24
N TYR A 27 12.64 -6.90 2.07
CA TYR A 27 13.39 -7.96 1.38
C TYR A 27 14.28 -8.80 2.31
N HIS A 28 14.41 -8.44 3.60
CA HIS A 28 15.31 -9.17 4.48
C HIS A 28 14.67 -10.49 4.94
N PRO A 29 15.30 -11.65 4.73
CA PRO A 29 14.70 -12.96 5.05
C PRO A 29 14.49 -13.16 6.56
N GLU A 30 15.31 -12.51 7.38
CA GLU A 30 15.21 -12.50 8.85
C GLU A 30 14.72 -11.14 9.36
N ALA A 31 13.95 -10.41 8.54
CA ALA A 31 13.31 -9.18 8.99
C ALA A 31 12.44 -9.45 10.22
N VAL A 32 12.30 -8.42 11.07
CA VAL A 32 11.37 -8.49 12.20
C VAL A 32 9.97 -8.81 11.65
N PRO A 33 9.32 -9.89 12.13
CA PRO A 33 8.06 -10.33 11.56
C PRO A 33 6.94 -9.32 11.86
N LEU A 34 5.90 -9.33 11.03
CA LEU A 34 4.79 -8.36 11.11
C LEU A 34 4.05 -8.41 12.45
N ASP A 35 3.95 -9.58 13.08
CA ASP A 35 3.30 -9.77 14.39
C ASP A 35 4.10 -9.19 15.56
N ALA A 36 5.39 -8.90 15.37
CA ALA A 36 6.23 -8.20 16.32
C ALA A 36 6.26 -6.67 16.10
N MET A 37 5.55 -6.16 15.08
CA MET A 37 5.38 -4.72 14.88
C MET A 37 4.34 -4.16 15.85
N PRO A 38 4.35 -2.84 16.10
CA PRO A 38 3.30 -2.19 16.86
C PRO A 38 1.90 -2.52 16.33
N SER A 39 0.89 -2.49 17.20
CA SER A 39 -0.50 -2.53 16.75
C SER A 39 -0.75 -1.40 15.75
N ASP A 40 -1.53 -1.69 14.71
CA ASP A 40 -1.88 -0.72 13.66
C ASP A 40 -0.65 -0.13 12.93
N TRP A 41 0.44 -0.89 12.84
CA TRP A 41 1.67 -0.44 12.18
C TRP A 41 1.44 -0.01 10.71
N ASP A 42 0.57 -0.72 10.01
CA ASP A 42 0.08 -0.37 8.67
C ASP A 42 -0.54 1.04 8.62
N LEU A 43 -1.37 1.42 9.60
CA LEU A 43 -1.91 2.77 9.71
C LEU A 43 -0.83 3.83 9.92
N LEU A 44 0.18 3.52 10.74
CA LEU A 44 1.27 4.44 11.05
C LEU A 44 2.14 4.74 9.82
N ILE A 45 2.43 3.73 9.00
CA ILE A 45 3.34 3.88 7.87
C ILE A 45 2.65 4.25 6.55
N ALA A 46 1.32 4.11 6.43
CA ALA A 46 0.55 4.44 5.22
C ALA A 46 0.38 5.96 4.98
N GLY A 47 1.43 6.74 5.25
CA GLY A 47 1.47 8.20 5.12
C GLY A 47 2.20 8.71 3.87
N ASP A 48 2.14 10.02 3.65
CA ASP A 48 2.69 10.70 2.48
C ASP A 48 4.22 10.59 2.32
N VAL A 49 4.95 10.31 3.41
CA VAL A 49 6.42 10.15 3.40
C VAL A 49 6.80 8.80 2.78
N LEU A 50 6.11 7.73 3.18
CA LEU A 50 6.44 6.37 2.78
C LEU A 50 5.60 5.85 1.61
N ALA A 51 4.53 6.55 1.22
CA ALA A 51 3.72 6.19 0.06
C ALA A 51 4.53 5.90 -1.23
N PRO A 52 5.59 6.65 -1.58
CA PRO A 52 6.43 6.30 -2.73
C PRO A 52 7.08 4.92 -2.58
N THR A 53 7.69 4.63 -1.43
CA THR A 53 8.34 3.35 -1.16
C THR A 53 7.34 2.21 -1.13
N LEU A 54 6.21 2.38 -0.42
CA LEU A 54 5.14 1.39 -0.36
C LEU A 54 4.58 1.08 -1.75
N PHE A 55 4.44 2.09 -2.61
CA PHE A 55 4.00 1.88 -3.98
C PHE A 55 5.00 1.04 -4.79
N GLU A 56 6.30 1.34 -4.72
CA GLU A 56 7.32 0.53 -5.41
C GLU A 56 7.35 -0.92 -4.89
N LEU A 57 7.24 -1.10 -3.57
CA LEU A 57 7.18 -2.43 -2.95
C LEU A 57 5.94 -3.22 -3.40
N ALA A 58 4.79 -2.56 -3.55
CA ALA A 58 3.56 -3.18 -4.03
C ALA A 58 3.63 -3.53 -5.55
N MET A 59 4.39 -2.76 -6.33
CA MET A 59 4.64 -3.00 -7.75
C MET A 59 5.64 -4.15 -8.00
N ASP A 60 6.59 -4.39 -7.11
CA ASP A 60 7.59 -5.43 -7.30
C ASP A 60 7.06 -6.83 -7.00
N ARG A 61 7.03 -7.67 -8.04
CA ARG A 61 6.59 -9.08 -7.98
C ARG A 61 7.54 -9.98 -7.17
N GLN A 62 8.78 -9.56 -6.94
CA GLN A 62 9.76 -10.30 -6.16
C GLN A 62 9.80 -9.89 -4.69
N CYS A 63 9.07 -8.82 -4.30
CA CYS A 63 9.07 -8.32 -2.93
C CYS A 63 8.34 -9.30 -1.98
N PRO A 64 9.01 -9.85 -0.94
CA PRO A 64 8.37 -10.70 0.05
C PRO A 64 7.23 -9.99 0.80
N ALA A 65 7.43 -8.72 1.17
CA ALA A 65 6.43 -7.91 1.87
C ALA A 65 5.39 -7.26 0.94
N ARG A 66 5.34 -7.63 -0.35
CA ARG A 66 4.49 -7.01 -1.37
C ARG A 66 3.02 -6.90 -0.95
N ARG A 67 2.47 -7.98 -0.40
CA ARG A 67 1.07 -8.04 0.03
C ARG A 67 0.76 -7.02 1.13
N PHE A 68 1.69 -6.82 2.05
CA PHE A 68 1.58 -5.82 3.11
C PHE A 68 1.72 -4.40 2.56
N ALA A 69 2.66 -4.17 1.63
CA ALA A 69 2.78 -2.87 0.96
C ALA A 69 1.50 -2.50 0.20
N LEU A 70 0.89 -3.45 -0.52
CA LEU A 70 -0.40 -3.27 -1.20
C LEU A 70 -1.52 -2.91 -0.22
N HIS A 71 -1.55 -3.56 0.95
CA HIS A 71 -2.49 -3.22 2.02
C HIS A 71 -2.34 -1.77 2.48
N CYS A 72 -1.10 -1.33 2.75
CA CYS A 72 -0.84 0.08 3.08
C CYS A 72 -1.25 1.04 1.96
N MET A 73 -1.16 0.62 0.69
CA MET A 73 -1.64 1.43 -0.44
C MET A 73 -3.17 1.54 -0.49
N TYR A 74 -3.93 0.56 0.02
CA TYR A 74 -5.39 0.70 0.21
C TYR A 74 -5.71 1.71 1.31
N ILE A 75 -5.00 1.66 2.44
CA ILE A 75 -5.15 2.65 3.53
C ILE A 75 -4.83 4.07 3.02
N TYR A 76 -3.70 4.24 2.32
CA TYR A 76 -3.32 5.53 1.73
C TYR A 76 -4.39 6.07 0.77
N ALA A 77 -4.98 5.19 -0.05
CA ALA A 77 -6.04 5.57 -0.97
C ALA A 77 -7.32 6.01 -0.24
N ALA A 78 -7.75 5.26 0.79
CA ALA A 78 -8.89 5.61 1.62
C ALA A 78 -8.74 7.02 2.22
N ASP A 79 -7.54 7.36 2.70
CA ASP A 79 -7.25 8.70 3.20
C ASP A 79 -7.18 9.76 2.10
N GLY A 80 -6.72 9.40 0.91
CA GLY A 80 -6.65 10.30 -0.25
C GLY A 80 -8.01 10.68 -0.85
N VAL A 81 -9.08 9.91 -0.59
CA VAL A 81 -10.44 10.19 -1.09
C VAL A 81 -11.30 11.00 -0.12
N ARG A 82 -10.90 11.14 1.14
CA ARG A 82 -11.70 11.86 2.14
C ARG A 82 -11.96 13.31 1.69
N PRO A 83 -13.11 13.91 2.06
CA PRO A 83 -13.44 15.29 1.69
C PRO A 83 -12.35 16.30 2.05
N ASN A 84 -11.73 16.13 3.23
CA ASN A 84 -10.66 16.98 3.77
C ASN A 84 -9.25 16.63 3.27
N ALA A 85 -9.09 15.64 2.39
CA ALA A 85 -7.77 15.29 1.86
C ALA A 85 -7.19 16.45 1.03
N THR A 86 -5.90 16.72 1.24
CA THR A 86 -5.20 17.83 0.58
C THR A 86 -5.14 17.64 -0.93
N SER A 87 -5.12 18.75 -1.68
CA SER A 87 -4.97 18.71 -3.14
C SER A 87 -3.67 18.01 -3.58
N GLN A 88 -2.61 18.11 -2.78
CA GLN A 88 -1.35 17.41 -3.03
C GLN A 88 -1.50 15.90 -2.89
N ARG A 89 -2.16 15.41 -1.83
CA ARG A 89 -2.42 13.98 -1.62
C ARG A 89 -3.30 13.42 -2.73
N LYS A 90 -4.39 14.10 -3.09
CA LYS A 90 -5.26 13.73 -4.23
C LYS A 90 -4.49 13.63 -5.54
N ARG A 91 -3.57 14.57 -5.81
CA ARG A 91 -2.72 14.55 -7.02
C ARG A 91 -1.73 13.38 -7.00
N ARG A 92 -1.12 13.08 -5.85
CA ARG A 92 -0.20 11.94 -5.72
C ARG A 92 -0.92 10.61 -5.93
N LEU A 93 -2.07 10.42 -5.27
CA LEU A 93 -2.89 9.22 -5.43
C LEU A 93 -3.25 8.99 -6.91
N LYS A 94 -3.68 10.03 -7.64
CA LYS A 94 -3.96 9.92 -9.08
C LYS A 94 -2.76 9.41 -9.89
N LYS A 95 -1.56 9.89 -9.61
CA LYS A 95 -0.33 9.42 -10.30
C LYS A 95 -0.04 7.95 -10.04
N TYR A 96 -0.24 7.48 -8.81
CA TYR A 96 -0.06 6.07 -8.48
C TYR A 96 -1.10 5.19 -9.18
N ILE A 97 -2.36 5.64 -9.21
CA ILE A 97 -3.44 4.95 -9.95
C ILE A 97 -3.08 4.84 -11.42
N GLU A 98 -2.73 5.94 -12.08
CA GLU A 98 -2.35 5.98 -13.50
C GLU A 98 -1.19 5.03 -13.78
N ARG A 99 -0.11 5.07 -12.98
CA ARG A 99 1.03 4.18 -13.17
C ARG A 99 0.66 2.70 -12.93
N ALA A 100 -0.16 2.40 -11.95
CA ALA A 100 -0.61 1.04 -11.69
C ALA A 100 -1.51 0.49 -12.81
N GLU A 101 -2.29 1.34 -13.49
CA GLU A 101 -3.06 0.94 -14.67
C GLU A 101 -2.18 0.69 -15.90
N GLU A 102 -1.14 1.51 -16.08
CA GLU A 102 -0.26 1.43 -17.24
C GLU A 102 0.68 0.22 -17.20
N VAL A 103 1.31 -0.02 -16.04
CA VAL A 103 2.40 -1.01 -15.92
C VAL A 103 2.24 -1.96 -14.74
N GLY A 104 1.15 -1.87 -13.97
CA GLY A 104 0.87 -2.78 -12.88
C GLY A 104 0.45 -4.17 -13.35
N ASP A 105 0.74 -5.18 -12.53
CA ASP A 105 0.16 -6.51 -12.67
C ASP A 105 -1.28 -6.55 -12.10
N GLU A 106 -1.94 -7.72 -12.15
CA GLU A 106 -3.37 -7.81 -11.82
C GLU A 106 -3.75 -7.28 -10.42
N PRO A 107 -2.99 -7.53 -9.33
CA PRO A 107 -3.26 -6.90 -8.03
C PRO A 107 -3.19 -5.37 -8.07
N MET A 108 -2.20 -4.79 -8.74
CA MET A 108 -2.06 -3.33 -8.85
C MET A 108 -3.12 -2.72 -9.76
N ALA A 109 -3.49 -3.40 -10.85
CA ALA A 109 -4.59 -3.00 -11.72
C ALA A 109 -5.94 -3.04 -10.98
N THR A 110 -6.16 -4.06 -10.14
CA THR A 110 -7.36 -4.18 -9.29
C THR A 110 -7.39 -3.07 -8.23
N TRP A 111 -6.26 -2.79 -7.58
CA TRP A 111 -6.13 -1.66 -6.66
C TRP A 111 -6.45 -0.34 -7.34
N ALA A 112 -5.88 -0.09 -8.52
CA ALA A 112 -6.12 1.15 -9.27
C ALA A 112 -7.60 1.31 -9.66
N HIS A 113 -8.23 0.23 -10.16
CA HIS A 113 -9.67 0.19 -10.44
C HIS A 113 -10.49 0.54 -9.19
N ASN A 114 -10.18 -0.09 -8.05
CA ASN A 114 -10.91 0.14 -6.79
C ASN A 114 -10.74 1.58 -6.31
N CYS A 115 -9.54 2.13 -6.40
CA CYS A 115 -9.26 3.53 -6.07
C CYS A 115 -10.09 4.48 -6.95
N ARG A 116 -10.16 4.26 -8.27
CA ARG A 116 -11.03 5.07 -9.14
C ARG A 116 -12.51 4.93 -8.76
N ALA A 117 -12.97 3.70 -8.50
CA ALA A 117 -14.34 3.45 -8.10
C ALA A 117 -14.69 4.24 -6.82
N LEU A 118 -13.82 4.20 -5.81
CA LEU A 118 -14.00 4.94 -4.56
C LEU A 118 -13.94 6.46 -4.76
N MET A 119 -13.02 6.95 -5.59
CA MET A 119 -12.93 8.38 -5.92
C MET A 119 -14.21 8.92 -6.58
N SER A 120 -14.89 8.09 -7.39
CA SER A 120 -16.16 8.45 -8.01
C SER A 120 -17.37 8.24 -7.10
N ARG A 121 -17.28 7.27 -6.18
CA ARG A 121 -18.36 6.85 -5.28
C ARG A 121 -17.80 6.59 -3.87
N PRO A 122 -17.67 7.64 -3.04
CA PRO A 122 -17.15 7.50 -1.68
C PRO A 122 -17.95 6.54 -0.80
N GLU A 123 -19.22 6.28 -1.12
CA GLU A 123 -20.09 5.31 -0.45
C GLU A 123 -19.64 3.84 -0.61
N LEU A 124 -18.68 3.55 -1.49
CA LEU A 124 -18.04 2.23 -1.60
C LEU A 124 -16.97 1.99 -0.52
N PHE A 125 -16.76 2.95 0.39
CA PHE A 125 -15.84 2.79 1.49
C PHE A 125 -16.42 1.84 2.54
N GLU A 126 -15.72 0.74 2.77
CA GLU A 126 -16.00 -0.24 3.83
C GLU A 126 -14.75 -0.41 4.68
N TYR A 127 -14.85 -0.22 6.00
CA TYR A 127 -13.68 -0.18 6.87
C TYR A 127 -12.90 -1.50 6.85
N GLU A 128 -13.60 -2.63 6.95
CA GLU A 128 -13.00 -3.97 6.91
C GLU A 128 -12.23 -4.23 5.61
N ASP A 129 -12.73 -3.70 4.50
CA ASP A 129 -12.15 -3.88 3.17
C ASP A 129 -10.91 -3.03 2.93
N TRP A 130 -11.00 -1.74 3.26
CA TRP A 130 -10.01 -0.73 2.92
C TRP A 130 -8.93 -0.56 4.00
N ILE A 131 -9.32 -0.70 5.27
CA ILE A 131 -8.46 -0.43 6.42
C ILE A 131 -7.95 -1.71 7.06
N GLU A 132 -8.78 -2.73 7.20
CA GLU A 132 -8.37 -3.99 7.83
C GLU A 132 -7.83 -5.02 6.83
N GLY A 133 -7.84 -4.72 5.53
CA GLY A 133 -7.20 -5.52 4.49
C GLY A 133 -8.09 -6.56 3.81
N GLY A 134 -9.41 -6.42 3.91
CA GLY A 134 -10.37 -7.27 3.22
C GLY A 134 -10.15 -7.32 1.70
N LEU A 135 -9.80 -6.20 1.06
CA LEU A 135 -9.53 -6.16 -0.39
C LEU A 135 -8.24 -6.86 -0.80
N VAL A 136 -7.27 -6.98 0.11
CA VAL A 136 -6.04 -7.75 -0.13
C VAL A 136 -6.27 -9.23 0.15
N ARG A 137 -7.05 -9.60 1.18
CA ARG A 137 -7.44 -11.00 1.49
C ARG A 137 -8.40 -11.59 0.46
N HIS A 138 -9.32 -10.79 -0.05
CA HIS A 138 -10.34 -11.20 -1.02
C HIS A 138 -10.34 -10.23 -2.22
N PRO A 139 -9.33 -10.34 -3.12
CA PRO A 139 -9.19 -9.46 -4.26
C PRO A 139 -10.42 -9.47 -5.15
N ARG A 140 -10.98 -8.28 -5.40
CA ARG A 140 -12.13 -8.08 -6.27
C ARG A 140 -12.18 -6.65 -6.77
N ARG A 141 -12.77 -6.47 -7.96
CA ARG A 141 -13.05 -5.15 -8.52
C ARG A 141 -14.36 -4.62 -7.96
N LEU A 142 -14.29 -3.51 -7.25
CA LEU A 142 -15.45 -2.85 -6.69
C LEU A 142 -16.31 -2.28 -7.81
N ALA A 143 -17.63 -2.43 -7.62
CA ALA A 143 -18.65 -1.91 -8.51
C ALA A 143 -18.49 -2.26 -9.99
N ALA A 144 -17.92 -3.44 -10.27
CA ALA A 144 -17.95 -4.09 -11.58
C ALA A 144 -19.38 -4.52 -11.99
N PHE A 145 -20.32 -4.58 -11.03
CA PHE A 145 -21.74 -4.83 -11.28
C PHE A 145 -22.50 -3.51 -11.37
N GLY A 146 -22.54 -2.93 -12.56
CA GLY A 146 -23.14 -1.60 -12.80
C GLY A 146 -23.49 -1.34 -14.26
N ARG A 147 -24.09 -2.33 -14.93
CA ARG A 147 -24.96 -2.15 -16.09
C ARG A 147 -26.16 -3.08 -15.93
N ARG A 148 -27.22 -2.58 -15.31
CA ARG A 148 -28.58 -3.04 -15.56
C ARG A 148 -29.43 -1.81 -15.81
#